data_AF-A0A9D6TF99-F1
#
_entry.id   AF-A0A9D6TF99-F1
#
_cell.length_a   1.000
_cell.length_b   1.000
_cell.length_c   1.000
_cell.angle_alpha   90.00
_cell.angle_beta   90.00
_cell.angle_gamma   90.00
#
_symmetry.space_group_name_H-M   'P 1'
#
loop_
_entity.id
_entity.type
_entity.pdbx_description
1 polymer ?
#
loop_
_entity_poly.entity_id
_entity_poly.type
_entity_poly.pdbx_seq_one_letter_code
_entity_poly.pdbx_strand_id
1 'polypeptide(L)' 'MTFERTAVADIVRALQRKPPLLQVLVGPRQVGKTTVAGQVEKKLGWPSQVASADAPLPHGPEWVRRSESA' A
#
# COMPACT_ATOMS: atom_id res chain seq x y z
N MET A 1 11.18 -9.78 18.23
CA MET A 1 11.76 -9.38 16.93
C MET A 1 10.68 -9.50 15.88
N THR A 2 10.35 -8.41 15.17
CA THR A 2 9.34 -8.43 14.11
C THR A 2 10.03 -8.76 12.78
N PHE A 3 9.57 -9.79 12.09
CA PHE A 3 10.12 -10.19 10.80
C PHE A 3 9.75 -9.17 9.70
N GLU A 4 10.74 -8.62 9.00
CA GLU A 4 10.54 -7.73 7.85
C GLU A 4 10.77 -8.52 6.54
N ARG A 5 9.84 -8.38 5.59
CA ARG A 5 9.97 -8.99 4.27
C ARG A 5 11.03 -8.23 3.46
N THR A 6 11.92 -8.93 2.78
CA THR A 6 13.01 -8.31 1.97
C THR A 6 12.50 -7.26 0.97
N ALA A 7 11.34 -7.51 0.34
CA ALA A 7 10.73 -6.61 -0.63
C ALA A 7 10.35 -5.22 -0.06
N VAL A 8 10.24 -5.07 1.27
CA VAL A 8 9.88 -3.80 1.91
C VAL A 8 10.92 -2.71 1.58
N ALA A 9 12.20 -3.05 1.65
CA ALA A 9 13.28 -2.10 1.39
C ALA A 9 13.25 -1.59 -0.07
N ASP A 10 13.03 -2.49 -1.02
CA ASP A 10 12.98 -2.17 -2.45
C ASP A 10 11.79 -1.25 -2.77
N ILE A 11 10.62 -1.54 -2.20
CA ILE A 11 9.40 -0.75 -2.43
C ILE A 11 9.54 0.64 -1.78
N VAL A 12 10.09 0.74 -0.57
CA VAL A 12 10.35 2.04 0.06
C VAL A 12 11.28 2.88 -0.79
N ARG A 13 12.37 2.29 -1.30
CA ARG A 13 13.30 2.98 -2.21
C ARG A 13 12.62 3.44 -3.49
N ALA A 14 11.75 2.61 -4.07
CA ALA A 14 11.00 2.95 -5.27
C ALA A 14 10.01 4.11 -5.03
N LEU A 15 9.29 4.10 -3.91
CA LEU A 15 8.32 5.14 -3.54
C LEU A 15 8.96 6.49 -3.23
N GLN A 16 10.20 6.51 -2.74
CA GLN A 16 10.95 7.73 -2.46
C GLN A 16 11.65 8.33 -3.70
N ARG A 17 11.64 7.61 -4.83
CA ARG A 17 12.29 8.11 -6.06
C ARG A 17 11.49 9.27 -6.66
N LYS A 18 12.20 10.15 -7.38
CA LYS A 18 11.58 11.18 -8.23
C LYS A 18 11.71 10.80 -9.71
N PRO A 19 10.66 11.00 -10.54
CA PRO A 19 9.29 11.38 -10.15
C PRO A 19 8.57 10.26 -9.37
N PRO A 20 7.53 10.58 -8.58
CA PRO A 20 6.74 9.56 -7.89
C PRO A 20 5.96 8.74 -8.94
N LEU A 21 6.12 7.41 -8.88
CA LEU A 21 5.47 6.48 -9.80
C LEU A 21 4.51 5.57 -9.03
N LEU A 22 3.40 5.20 -9.67
CA LEU A 22 2.49 4.17 -9.17
C LEU A 22 3.24 2.83 -9.04
N GLN A 23 3.27 2.26 -7.84
CA GLN A 23 3.86 0.95 -7.58
C GLN A 23 2.77 -0.12 -7.61
N VAL A 24 2.98 -1.16 -8.43
CA VAL A 24 2.04 -2.28 -8.56
C VAL A 24 2.71 -3.56 -8.04
N LEU A 25 2.19 -4.13 -6.96
CA LEU A 25 2.66 -5.41 -6.41
C LEU A 25 1.85 -6.57 -6.98
N VAL A 26 2.50 -7.43 -7.76
CA VAL A 26 1.90 -8.62 -8.36
C VAL A 26 2.46 -9.90 -7.76
N GLY A 27 1.69 -10.99 -7.81
CA GLY A 27 2.16 -12.32 -7.39
C GLY A 27 1.03 -13.26 -6.97
N PRO A 28 1.31 -14.56 -6.73
CA PRO A 28 0.29 -15.56 -6.40
C PRO A 28 -0.56 -15.21 -5.17
N ARG A 29 -1.74 -15.83 -5.04
CA ARG A 29 -2.57 -15.66 -3.83
C ARG A 29 -1.81 -16.16 -2.59
N GLN A 30 -2.06 -15.54 -1.44
CA GLN A 30 -1.52 -15.93 -0.12
C GLN A 30 0.01 -15.83 0.08
N VAL A 31 0.77 -15.21 -0.83
CA VAL A 31 2.23 -15.00 -0.67
C VAL A 31 2.62 -13.85 0.27
N GLY A 32 1.64 -13.16 0.87
CA GLY A 32 1.88 -12.08 1.84
C GLY A 32 2.03 -10.68 1.24
N LYS A 33 1.49 -10.41 0.04
CA LYS A 33 1.53 -9.07 -0.59
C LYS A 33 0.94 -7.98 0.30
N THR A 34 -0.22 -8.23 0.92
CA THR A 34 -0.86 -7.31 1.88
C THR A 34 0.02 -7.06 3.10
N THR A 35 0.76 -8.08 3.55
CA THR A 35 1.72 -7.94 4.65
C THR A 35 2.87 -7.01 4.29
N VAL A 36 3.43 -7.14 3.08
CA VAL A 36 4.48 -6.23 2.58
C VAL A 36 3.96 -4.80 2.51
N ALA A 37 2.78 -4.58 1.93
CA ALA A 37 2.17 -3.25 1.83
C ALA A 37 1.99 -2.59 3.21
N GLY A 38 1.46 -3.33 4.20
CA GLY A 38 1.31 -2.82 5.56
C GLY A 38 2.64 -2.58 6.29
N GLN A 39 3.70 -3.34 5.96
CA GLN A 39 5.05 -3.07 6.48
C GLN A 39 5.66 -1.80 5.87
N VAL A 40 5.44 -1.58 4.57
CA VAL A 40 5.87 -0.35 3.86
C VAL A 40 5.16 0.88 4.43
N GLU A 41 3.84 0.79 4.63
CA GLU A 41 3.02 1.84 5.25
C GLU A 41 3.58 2.26 6.61
N LYS A 42 3.79 1.29 7.51
CA LYS A 42 4.37 1.53 8.84
C LYS A 42 5.77 2.15 8.77
N LYS A 43 6.57 1.77 7.78
CA LYS A 43 7.96 2.23 7.62
C LYS A 43 8.05 3.66 7.08
N LEU A 44 7.13 4.04 6.18
CA LEU A 44 7.08 5.39 5.63
C LEU A 44 6.35 6.39 6.54
N GLY A 45 5.39 5.93 7.34
CA GLY A 45 4.60 6.78 8.23
C GLY A 45 3.75 7.81 7.47
N TRP A 46 3.45 7.56 6.20
CA TRP A 46 2.63 8.45 5.39
C TRP A 46 1.15 8.29 5.73
N PRO A 47 0.33 9.33 5.53
CA PRO A 47 -1.11 9.18 5.51
C PRO A 47 -1.51 8.16 4.43
N SER A 48 -2.15 7.07 4.86
CA SER A 48 -2.44 5.89 4.05
C SER A 48 -3.89 5.47 4.22
N GLN A 49 -4.46 4.90 3.16
CA GLN A 49 -5.77 4.24 3.20
C GLN A 49 -5.65 2.87 2.55
N VAL A 50 -6.25 1.86 3.17
CA VAL A 50 -6.31 0.49 2.67
C VAL A 50 -7.74 0.18 2.27
N ALA A 51 -7.98 -0.09 0.99
CA ALA A 51 -9.27 -0.49 0.45
C ALA A 51 -9.13 -1.86 -0.24
N SER A 52 -10.18 -2.69 -0.14
CA SER A 52 -10.27 -3.94 -0.89
C SER A 52 -11.20 -3.75 -2.08
N ALA A 53 -10.91 -4.39 -3.22
CA ALA A 53 -11.82 -4.38 -4.36
C ALA A 53 -12.85 -5.53 -4.30
N ASP A 54 -12.69 -6.47 -3.37
CA ASP A 54 -13.48 -7.70 -3.28
C ASP A 54 -14.76 -7.55 -2.43
N ALA A 55 -15.27 -6.33 -2.24
CA ALA A 55 -16.50 -6.12 -1.49
C ALA A 55 -17.73 -6.68 -2.26
N PRO A 56 -18.76 -7.21 -1.57
CA PRO A 56 -19.98 -7.73 -2.21
C PRO A 56 -20.74 -6.69 -3.03
N LEU A 57 -20.57 -5.41 -2.66
CA LEU A 57 -21.13 -4.26 -3.35
C LEU A 57 -19.97 -3.36 -3.78
N PRO A 58 -20.04 -2.74 -4.99
CA PRO A 58 -19.05 -1.76 -5.40
C PRO A 58 -18.95 -0.65 -4.36
N HIS A 59 -17.72 -0.30 -3.97
CA HIS A 59 -17.50 0.88 -3.14
C HIS A 59 -17.99 2.12 -3.88
N GLY A 60 -18.69 3.01 -3.18
CA GLY A 60 -19.06 4.30 -3.74
C GLY A 60 -17.81 5.16 -3.97
N PRO A 61 -17.90 6.25 -4.73
CA PRO A 61 -16.75 7.06 -5.14
C PRO A 61 -15.97 7.68 -3.97
N GLU A 62 -16.48 7.60 -2.74
CA GLU A 62 -15.77 7.99 -1.52
C GLU A 62 -14.45 7.26 -1.30
N TRP A 63 -14.26 6.02 -1.80
CA TRP A 63 -13.04 5.25 -1.52
C TRP A 63 -11.76 5.89 -2.10
N VAL A 64 -11.89 6.71 -3.15
CA VAL A 64 -10.77 7.44 -3.78
C VAL A 64 -10.77 8.94 -3.42
N ARG A 65 -11.75 9.39 -2.62
CA ARG A 65 -11.87 10.80 -2.28
C ARG A 65 -10.77 11.20 -1.30
N ARG A 66 -9.96 12.18 -1.69
CA ARG A 66 -8.98 12.82 -0.81
C ARG A 66 -9.73 13.56 0.31
N SER A 67 -9.49 13.19 1.56
CA SER A 67 -9.91 14.00 2.71
C SER A 67 -9.06 15.26 2.74
N GLU A 68 -9.62 16.38 2.30
CA GLU A 68 -9.07 17.70 2.59
C GLU A 68 -9.33 17.99 4.07
N SER A 69 -8.28 17.96 4.88
CA SER A 69 -8.31 18.52 6.23
C SER A 69 -7.87 19.97 6.15
N ALA A 70 -8.75 20.87 6.59
CA ALA A 70 -8.50 22.29 6.80
C ALA A 70 -7.48 22.53 7.93
#